data_AF-A0A1Y1JVA9-F1
#
_entry.id   AF-A0A1Y1JVA9-F1
#
_cell.length_a   1.000
_cell.length_b   1.000
_cell.length_c   1.000
_cell.angle_alpha   90.00
_cell.angle_beta   90.00
_cell.angle_gamma   90.00
#
_symmetry.space_group_name_H-M   'P 1'
#
loop_
_entity.id
_entity.type
_entity.pdbx_description
1 polymer ?
#
loop_
_entity_poly.entity_id
_entity_poly.type
_entity_poly.pdbx_seq_one_letter_code
_entity_poly.pdbx_strand_id
1 'polypeptide(L)'
;MWLKEKSVIFYPNASINCILVNNQQTGYYRVNYDIRIWRSLTRRLTNNRLDVHVSNRAQLLDDAFELAHFNYIPYDIPLGLSLYLRREVESLPFLAFFNNIEKVKLYLESLGKEEMFKNYIKNLLEDLYRSLGFEETELDEYLNKHSRISIITWACNLNLFNCRDQALKAVRSWLSNGTKIAINLEVPIMCGAMQMAPVDDWKMLYAKYESIPDGERKWKLLTGLGCTSHKMFLEKYLAPLKVTPIISFW
;
A
#
# COMPACT_ATOMS: atom_id res chain seq x y z
N MET A 1 -29.66 5.51 13.75
CA MET A 1 -30.56 4.35 13.90
C MET A 1 -29.83 3.30 14.71
N TRP A 2 -30.49 2.69 15.70
CA TRP A 2 -29.89 1.68 16.57
C TRP A 2 -30.48 0.30 16.23
N LEU A 3 -29.63 -0.64 15.78
CA LEU A 3 -30.01 -2.02 15.52
C LEU A 3 -29.88 -2.82 16.82
N LYS A 4 -31.00 -3.01 17.52
CA LYS A 4 -31.05 -3.79 18.78
C LYS A 4 -31.30 -5.28 18.53
N GLU A 5 -32.07 -5.58 17.49
CA GLU A 5 -32.44 -6.94 17.10
C GLU A 5 -31.47 -7.49 16.05
N LYS A 6 -31.43 -8.83 15.93
CA LYS A 6 -30.62 -9.52 14.92
C LYS A 6 -31.00 -9.14 13.48
N SER A 7 -32.26 -8.79 13.24
CA SER A 7 -32.76 -8.40 11.92
C SER A 7 -33.80 -7.29 12.06
N VAL A 8 -33.65 -6.24 11.25
CA VAL A 8 -34.66 -5.19 11.10
C VAL A 8 -34.81 -4.90 9.61
N ILE A 9 -36.05 -4.82 9.14
CA ILE A 9 -36.36 -4.50 7.74
C ILE A 9 -36.73 -3.02 7.65
N PHE A 10 -36.11 -2.30 6.72
CA PHE A 10 -36.42 -0.91 6.42
C PHE A 10 -36.91 -0.80 4.98
N TYR A 11 -37.96 -0.01 4.78
CA TYR A 11 -38.49 0.31 3.46
C TYR A 11 -38.07 1.73 3.09
N PRO A 12 -36.93 1.91 2.41
CA PRO A 12 -36.54 3.23 1.91
C PRO A 12 -37.55 3.71 0.86
N ASN A 13 -37.57 5.03 0.59
CA ASN A 13 -38.36 5.57 -0.50
C ASN A 13 -37.98 4.86 -1.82
N ALA A 14 -38.98 4.48 -2.62
CA ALA A 14 -38.81 3.72 -3.86
C ALA A 14 -37.91 4.43 -4.90
N SER A 15 -37.69 5.74 -4.76
CA SER A 15 -36.77 6.52 -5.60
C SER A 15 -35.28 6.33 -5.26
N ILE A 16 -34.94 5.69 -4.13
CA ILE A 16 -33.56 5.49 -3.68
C ILE A 16 -32.94 4.28 -4.38
N ASN A 17 -32.14 4.56 -5.42
CA ASN A 17 -31.44 3.53 -6.21
C ASN A 17 -30.02 3.21 -5.70
N CYS A 18 -29.55 3.91 -4.67
CA CYS A 18 -28.23 3.71 -4.08
C CYS A 18 -28.27 4.14 -2.62
N ILE A 19 -27.72 3.29 -1.74
CA ILE A 19 -27.60 3.58 -0.32
C ILE A 19 -26.16 3.29 0.11
N LEU A 20 -25.62 4.20 0.93
CA LEU A 20 -24.34 4.05 1.60
C LEU A 20 -24.61 4.10 3.09
N VAL A 21 -24.27 3.03 3.79
CA VAL A 21 -24.46 2.90 5.24
C VAL A 21 -23.11 3.10 5.93
N ASN A 22 -23.16 3.49 7.20
CA ASN A 22 -21.99 3.84 8.01
C ASN A 22 -21.29 5.11 7.50
N ASN A 23 -22.00 6.25 7.51
CA ASN A 23 -21.45 7.51 7.05
C ASN A 23 -20.11 7.82 7.77
N GLN A 24 -19.09 8.06 6.96
CA GLN A 24 -17.69 8.27 7.35
C GLN A 24 -17.08 7.18 8.24
N GLN A 25 -17.61 5.95 8.18
CA GLN A 25 -17.12 4.81 8.97
C GLN A 25 -17.11 5.07 10.49
N THR A 26 -18.08 5.83 10.98
CA THR A 26 -18.17 6.19 12.41
C THR A 26 -18.62 5.03 13.31
N GLY A 27 -19.30 4.05 12.73
CA GLY A 27 -19.69 2.81 13.40
C GLY A 27 -18.63 1.73 13.26
N TYR A 28 -18.40 0.98 14.35
CA TYR A 28 -17.48 -0.16 14.38
C TYR A 28 -18.13 -1.43 13.82
N TYR A 29 -18.44 -1.42 12.52
CA TYR A 29 -18.99 -2.56 11.79
C TYR A 29 -18.72 -2.43 10.28
N ARG A 30 -18.66 -3.59 9.60
CA ARG A 30 -18.60 -3.68 8.14
C ARG A 30 -19.99 -3.66 7.54
N VAL A 31 -20.11 -3.16 6.31
CA VAL A 31 -21.38 -3.19 5.58
C VAL A 31 -21.27 -4.07 4.33
N ASN A 32 -22.13 -5.06 4.23
CA ASN A 32 -22.36 -5.79 3.00
C ASN A 32 -23.64 -5.30 2.32
N TYR A 33 -23.62 -5.24 0.99
CA TYR A 33 -24.75 -4.85 0.16
C TYR A 33 -25.07 -5.95 -0.86
N ASP A 34 -26.29 -5.93 -1.38
CA ASP A 34 -26.60 -6.70 -2.59
C ASP A 34 -25.66 -6.30 -3.74
N ILE A 35 -25.34 -7.26 -4.61
CA ILE A 35 -24.45 -7.05 -5.78
C ILE A 35 -24.89 -5.85 -6.63
N ARG A 36 -26.20 -5.62 -6.77
CA ARG A 36 -26.74 -4.47 -7.52
C ARG A 36 -26.33 -3.13 -6.89
N ILE A 37 -26.33 -3.04 -5.56
CA ILE A 37 -25.94 -1.84 -4.82
C ILE A 37 -24.42 -1.66 -4.90
N TRP A 38 -23.63 -2.73 -4.73
CA TRP A 38 -22.18 -2.68 -4.95
C TRP A 38 -21.80 -2.12 -6.33
N ARG A 39 -22.49 -2.59 -7.39
CA ARG A 39 -22.30 -2.07 -8.76
C ARG A 39 -22.75 -0.62 -8.92
N SER A 40 -23.82 -0.21 -8.24
CA SER A 40 -24.30 1.18 -8.21
C SER A 40 -23.27 2.11 -7.55
N LEU A 41 -22.73 1.71 -6.40
CA LEU A 41 -21.67 2.43 -5.68
C LEU A 41 -20.39 2.52 -6.52
N THR A 42 -19.98 1.42 -7.15
CA THR A 42 -18.83 1.40 -8.07
C THR A 42 -18.98 2.42 -9.20
N ARG A 43 -20.17 2.48 -9.81
CA ARG A 43 -20.48 3.47 -10.86
C ARG A 43 -20.43 4.91 -10.31
N ARG A 44 -20.95 5.13 -9.10
CA ARG A 44 -20.89 6.43 -8.43
C ARG A 44 -19.45 6.90 -8.23
N LEU A 45 -18.57 6.02 -7.75
CA LEU A 45 -17.14 6.34 -7.59
C LEU A 45 -16.44 6.58 -8.93
N THR A 46 -16.75 5.77 -9.95
CA THR A 46 -16.15 5.91 -11.27
C THR A 46 -16.48 7.27 -11.92
N ASN A 47 -17.73 7.72 -11.78
CA ASN A 47 -18.22 8.93 -12.42
C ASN A 47 -17.95 10.19 -11.57
N ASN A 48 -18.36 10.16 -10.29
CA ASN A 48 -18.34 11.31 -9.38
C ASN A 48 -17.82 10.91 -7.99
N ARG A 49 -16.58 10.40 -7.88
CA ARG A 49 -16.02 9.97 -6.58
C ARG A 49 -16.09 11.00 -5.47
N LEU A 50 -15.96 12.30 -5.78
CA LEU A 50 -15.93 13.37 -4.79
C LEU A 50 -17.30 13.58 -4.10
N ASP A 51 -18.38 13.03 -4.66
CA ASP A 51 -19.69 13.00 -4.00
C ASP A 51 -19.73 12.01 -2.82
N VAL A 52 -18.72 11.14 -2.69
CA VAL A 52 -18.56 10.18 -1.60
C VAL A 52 -17.37 10.59 -0.76
N HIS A 53 -17.60 10.80 0.55
CA HIS A 53 -16.56 11.20 1.48
C HIS A 53 -15.36 10.24 1.47
N VAL A 54 -14.14 10.77 1.60
CA VAL A 54 -12.89 9.99 1.52
C VAL A 54 -12.88 8.76 2.44
N SER A 55 -13.36 8.91 3.68
CA SER A 55 -13.48 7.80 4.63
C SER A 55 -14.42 6.70 4.15
N ASN A 56 -15.52 7.05 3.48
CA ASN A 56 -16.42 6.04 2.94
C ASN A 56 -15.85 5.38 1.68
N ARG A 57 -15.08 6.09 0.85
CA ARG A 57 -14.40 5.47 -0.29
C ARG A 57 -13.39 4.41 0.17
N ALA A 58 -12.63 4.74 1.23
CA ALA A 58 -11.75 3.81 1.90
C ALA A 58 -12.51 2.63 2.54
N GLN A 59 -13.60 2.90 3.26
CA GLN A 59 -14.47 1.87 3.82
C GLN A 59 -15.01 0.92 2.74
N LEU A 60 -15.48 1.44 1.60
CA LEU A 60 -16.03 0.61 0.53
C LEU A 60 -14.98 -0.36 -0.05
N LEU A 61 -13.73 0.10 -0.21
CA LEU A 61 -12.63 -0.76 -0.62
C LEU A 61 -12.35 -1.82 0.46
N ASP A 62 -12.16 -1.40 1.71
CA ASP A 62 -11.84 -2.29 2.82
C ASP A 62 -12.92 -3.36 3.05
N ASP A 63 -14.19 -2.94 3.14
CA ASP A 63 -15.33 -3.83 3.31
C ASP A 63 -15.45 -4.80 2.13
N ALA A 64 -15.37 -4.33 0.88
CA ALA A 64 -15.54 -5.20 -0.28
C ALA A 64 -14.45 -6.28 -0.38
N PHE A 65 -13.18 -5.94 -0.12
CA PHE A 65 -12.10 -6.92 -0.17
C PHE A 65 -12.17 -7.92 0.98
N GLU A 66 -12.47 -7.49 2.20
CA GLU A 66 -12.64 -8.41 3.35
C GLU A 66 -13.85 -9.31 3.17
N LEU A 67 -14.97 -8.78 2.68
CA LEU A 67 -16.16 -9.59 2.37
C LEU A 67 -15.86 -10.63 1.30
N ALA A 68 -15.08 -10.29 0.27
CA ALA A 68 -14.66 -11.26 -0.74
C ALA A 68 -13.71 -12.32 -0.18
N HIS A 69 -12.78 -11.92 0.69
CA HIS A 69 -11.87 -12.85 1.36
C HIS A 69 -12.61 -13.92 2.17
N PHE A 70 -13.70 -13.55 2.83
CA PHE A 70 -14.58 -14.48 3.57
C PHE A 70 -15.72 -15.07 2.72
N ASN A 71 -15.64 -14.97 1.38
CA ASN A 71 -16.62 -15.53 0.43
C ASN A 71 -18.06 -14.99 0.55
N TYR A 72 -18.26 -13.81 1.15
CA TYR A 72 -19.58 -13.16 1.19
C TYR A 72 -19.98 -12.50 -0.13
N ILE A 73 -19.00 -12.09 -0.93
CA ILE A 73 -19.19 -11.56 -2.29
C ILE A 73 -18.08 -12.09 -3.23
N PRO A 74 -18.32 -12.17 -4.54
CA PRO A 74 -17.29 -12.59 -5.48
C PRO A 74 -16.22 -11.50 -5.70
N TYR A 75 -14.97 -11.91 -5.97
CA TYR A 75 -13.82 -11.00 -6.14
C TYR A 75 -13.92 -10.05 -7.34
N ASP A 76 -14.78 -10.32 -8.32
CA ASP A 76 -15.06 -9.37 -9.42
C ASP A 76 -15.63 -8.04 -8.89
N ILE A 77 -16.30 -8.06 -7.72
CA ILE A 77 -16.85 -6.88 -7.07
C ILE A 77 -15.76 -5.94 -6.53
N PRO A 78 -14.89 -6.33 -5.57
CA PRO A 78 -13.83 -5.44 -5.08
C PRO A 78 -12.80 -5.08 -6.14
N LEU A 79 -12.47 -6.01 -7.05
CA LEU A 79 -11.57 -5.70 -8.16
C LEU A 79 -12.19 -4.65 -9.10
N GLY A 80 -13.45 -4.84 -9.51
CA GLY A 80 -14.18 -3.86 -10.31
C GLY A 80 -14.35 -2.51 -9.60
N LEU A 81 -14.60 -2.52 -8.29
CA LEU A 81 -14.64 -1.31 -7.46
C LEU A 81 -13.30 -0.56 -7.54
N SER A 82 -12.19 -1.24 -7.25
CA SER A 82 -10.87 -0.59 -7.19
C SER A 82 -10.40 0.07 -8.49
N LEU A 83 -11.02 -0.22 -9.64
CA LEU A 83 -10.74 0.48 -10.91
C LEU A 83 -10.96 1.99 -10.83
N TYR A 84 -11.83 2.48 -9.94
CA TYR A 84 -12.01 3.94 -9.76
C TYR A 84 -10.73 4.62 -9.24
N LEU A 85 -9.82 3.88 -8.59
CA LEU A 85 -8.57 4.41 -8.01
C LEU A 85 -7.67 5.09 -9.04
N ARG A 86 -7.80 4.74 -10.33
CA ARG A 86 -7.08 5.44 -11.40
C ARG A 86 -7.32 6.97 -11.38
N ARG A 87 -8.45 7.43 -10.85
CA ARG A 87 -8.77 8.86 -10.71
C ARG A 87 -8.63 9.36 -9.27
N GLU A 88 -8.29 8.50 -8.33
CA GLU A 88 -8.15 8.85 -6.92
C GLU A 88 -6.80 9.55 -6.66
N VAL A 89 -6.81 10.51 -5.74
CA VAL A 89 -5.62 11.27 -5.34
C VAL A 89 -5.41 11.31 -3.82
N GLU A 90 -6.48 11.06 -3.06
CA GLU A 90 -6.41 11.05 -1.60
C GLU A 90 -5.81 9.74 -1.09
N SER A 91 -5.01 9.83 -0.03
CA SER A 91 -4.19 8.71 0.47
C SER A 91 -5.00 7.57 1.11
N LEU A 92 -6.08 7.92 1.82
CA LEU A 92 -6.81 6.99 2.66
C LEU A 92 -7.46 5.82 1.87
N PRO A 93 -8.07 6.04 0.69
CA PRO A 93 -8.56 4.93 -0.13
C PRO A 93 -7.45 4.03 -0.68
N PHE A 94 -6.29 4.58 -1.05
CA PHE A 94 -5.15 3.76 -1.46
C PHE A 94 -4.62 2.91 -0.30
N LEU A 95 -4.55 3.45 0.91
CA LEU A 95 -4.15 2.70 2.08
C LEU A 95 -5.09 1.50 2.32
N ALA A 96 -6.41 1.74 2.28
CA ALA A 96 -7.40 0.67 2.40
C ALA A 96 -7.25 -0.40 1.29
N PHE A 97 -7.05 0.04 0.04
CA PHE A 97 -6.80 -0.87 -1.07
C PHE A 97 -5.53 -1.71 -0.88
N PHE A 98 -4.41 -1.08 -0.54
CA PHE A 98 -3.13 -1.76 -0.43
C PHE A 98 -3.07 -2.79 0.70
N ASN A 99 -3.67 -2.48 1.85
CA ASN A 99 -3.78 -3.43 2.96
C ASN A 99 -4.52 -4.72 2.57
N ASN A 100 -5.43 -4.62 1.61
CA ASN A 100 -6.27 -5.74 1.18
C ASN A 100 -5.70 -6.47 -0.05
N ILE A 101 -5.14 -5.73 -1.00
CA ILE A 101 -4.66 -6.29 -2.26
C ILE A 101 -3.39 -7.13 -2.07
N GLU A 102 -2.66 -6.95 -0.97
CA GLU A 102 -1.50 -7.78 -0.63
C GLU A 102 -1.86 -9.28 -0.49
N LYS A 103 -3.04 -9.60 0.05
CA LYS A 103 -3.53 -10.99 0.12
C LYS A 103 -3.76 -11.56 -1.29
N VAL A 104 -4.32 -10.75 -2.18
CA VAL A 104 -4.56 -11.11 -3.59
C VAL A 104 -3.24 -11.28 -4.34
N LYS A 105 -2.25 -10.41 -4.06
CA LYS A 105 -0.88 -10.52 -4.59
C LYS A 105 -0.30 -11.90 -4.28
N LEU A 106 -0.23 -12.27 -3.00
CA LEU A 106 0.36 -13.56 -2.57
C LEU A 106 -0.32 -14.76 -3.24
N TYR A 107 -1.65 -14.72 -3.37
CA TYR A 107 -2.39 -15.76 -4.08
C TYR A 107 -2.01 -15.82 -5.58
N LEU A 108 -1.99 -14.68 -6.27
CA LEU A 108 -1.62 -14.64 -7.69
C LEU A 108 -0.16 -15.02 -7.94
N GLU A 109 0.76 -14.67 -7.03
CA GLU A 109 2.16 -15.10 -7.04
C GLU A 109 2.26 -16.63 -6.95
N SER A 110 1.50 -17.26 -6.05
CA SER A 110 1.46 -18.73 -5.94
C SER A 110 0.96 -19.43 -7.21
N LEU A 111 0.19 -18.71 -8.05
CA LEU A 111 -0.31 -19.18 -9.35
C LEU A 111 0.59 -18.79 -10.53
N GLY A 112 1.74 -18.15 -10.29
CA GLY A 112 2.63 -17.66 -11.34
C GLY A 112 2.02 -16.53 -12.18
N LYS A 113 1.11 -15.74 -11.61
CA LYS A 113 0.41 -14.63 -12.29
C LYS A 113 0.92 -13.24 -11.87
N GLU A 114 2.17 -13.18 -11.43
CA GLU A 114 2.87 -11.96 -11.02
C GLU A 114 2.76 -10.81 -12.03
N GLU A 115 2.99 -11.08 -13.31
CA GLU A 115 3.02 -10.04 -14.34
C GLU A 115 1.63 -9.43 -14.58
N MET A 116 0.57 -10.25 -14.50
CA MET A 116 -0.80 -9.76 -14.58
C MET A 116 -1.12 -8.83 -13.39
N PHE A 117 -0.68 -9.21 -12.19
CA PHE A 117 -0.85 -8.39 -11.00
C PHE A 117 -0.07 -7.07 -11.09
N LYS A 118 1.20 -7.11 -11.54
CA LYS A 118 2.02 -5.91 -11.76
C LYS A 118 1.35 -4.94 -12.73
N ASN A 119 0.86 -5.43 -13.87
CA ASN A 119 0.18 -4.59 -14.86
C ASN A 119 -1.12 -4.00 -14.32
N TYR A 120 -1.87 -4.77 -13.51
CA TYR A 120 -3.06 -4.27 -12.83
C TYR A 120 -2.74 -3.10 -11.90
N ILE A 121 -1.78 -3.28 -10.98
CA ILE A 121 -1.37 -2.21 -10.04
C ILE A 121 -0.79 -1.01 -10.79
N LYS A 122 0.05 -1.24 -11.81
CA LYS A 122 0.60 -0.17 -12.64
C LYS A 122 -0.49 0.72 -13.23
N ASN A 123 -1.54 0.13 -13.79
CA ASN A 123 -2.65 0.86 -14.39
C ASN A 123 -3.44 1.70 -13.37
N LEU A 124 -3.54 1.25 -12.11
CA LEU A 124 -4.21 2.00 -11.05
C LEU A 124 -3.38 3.17 -10.54
N LEU A 125 -2.05 3.01 -10.50
CA LEU A 125 -1.13 4.00 -9.91
C LEU A 125 -0.56 5.00 -10.91
N GLU A 126 -0.69 4.77 -12.21
CA GLU A 126 0.01 5.56 -13.23
C GLU A 126 -0.24 7.06 -13.14
N ASP A 127 -1.51 7.48 -13.07
CA ASP A 127 -1.86 8.90 -13.04
C ASP A 127 -1.37 9.57 -11.73
N LEU A 128 -1.49 8.87 -10.60
CA LEU A 128 -1.07 9.38 -9.30
C LEU A 128 0.47 9.40 -9.14
N TYR A 129 1.16 8.39 -9.68
CA TYR A 129 2.63 8.37 -9.71
C TYR A 129 3.17 9.52 -10.56
N ARG A 130 2.53 9.79 -11.71
CA ARG A 130 2.89 10.94 -12.57
C ARG A 130 2.66 12.28 -11.88
N SER A 131 1.61 12.42 -11.06
CA SER A 131 1.33 13.68 -10.36
C SER A 131 2.23 13.90 -9.14
N LEU A 132 2.53 12.86 -8.36
CA LEU A 132 3.30 13.00 -7.12
C LEU A 132 4.81 12.83 -7.30
N GLY A 133 5.22 12.09 -8.33
CA GLY A 133 6.63 11.81 -8.62
C GLY A 133 7.33 10.95 -7.56
N PHE A 134 8.62 10.74 -7.78
CA PHE A 134 9.49 9.98 -6.89
C PHE A 134 9.97 10.80 -5.68
N GLU A 135 10.24 12.09 -5.89
CA GLU A 135 10.81 12.97 -4.87
C GLU A 135 9.73 13.76 -4.13
N GLU A 136 9.96 14.06 -2.85
CA GLU A 136 9.14 15.05 -2.13
C GLU A 136 9.56 16.47 -2.52
N THR A 137 8.57 17.35 -2.65
CA THR A 137 8.76 18.79 -2.88
C THR A 137 8.27 19.58 -1.67
N GLU A 138 8.80 20.79 -1.48
CA GLU A 138 8.35 21.68 -0.39
C GLU A 138 6.89 22.12 -0.53
N LEU A 139 6.33 22.03 -1.73
CA LEU A 139 4.94 22.36 -2.05
C LEU A 139 3.96 21.22 -1.75
N ASP A 140 4.45 20.05 -1.32
CA ASP A 140 3.59 18.92 -1.04
C ASP A 140 2.74 19.15 0.22
N GLU A 141 1.43 19.14 0.03
CA GLU A 141 0.47 19.03 1.12
C GLU A 141 0.73 17.77 1.94
N TYR A 142 0.41 17.81 3.23
CA TYR A 142 0.64 16.69 4.16
C TYR A 142 0.05 15.36 3.66
N LEU A 143 -1.14 15.39 3.06
CA LEU A 143 -1.80 14.21 2.51
C LEU A 143 -1.04 13.63 1.31
N ASN A 144 -0.42 14.47 0.48
CA ASN A 144 0.40 14.04 -0.66
C ASN A 144 1.66 13.30 -0.19
N LYS A 145 2.27 13.74 0.91
CA LYS A 145 3.40 13.03 1.52
C LYS A 145 3.01 11.62 1.96
N HIS A 146 1.85 11.46 2.60
CA HIS A 146 1.37 10.14 3.01
C HIS A 146 1.03 9.23 1.82
N SER A 147 0.36 9.76 0.79
CA SER A 147 0.11 9.04 -0.48
C SER A 147 1.42 8.54 -1.08
N ARG A 148 2.46 9.40 -1.12
CA ARG A 148 3.75 9.07 -1.73
C ARG A 148 4.44 7.89 -1.05
N ILE A 149 4.37 7.76 0.27
CA ILE A 149 4.96 6.60 0.99
C ILE A 149 4.42 5.29 0.41
N SER A 150 3.09 5.17 0.30
CA SER A 150 2.44 3.96 -0.21
C SER A 150 2.79 3.71 -1.67
N ILE A 151 2.72 4.75 -2.50
CA ILE A 151 3.00 4.65 -3.93
C ILE A 151 4.44 4.22 -4.19
N ILE A 152 5.43 4.83 -3.53
CA ILE A 152 6.84 4.48 -3.70
C ILE A 152 7.12 3.08 -3.19
N THR A 153 6.52 2.70 -2.06
CA THR A 153 6.62 1.33 -1.53
C THR A 153 6.16 0.31 -2.57
N TRP A 154 4.95 0.47 -3.12
CA TRP A 154 4.39 -0.46 -4.10
C TRP A 154 5.08 -0.41 -5.45
N ALA A 155 5.42 0.79 -5.95
CA ALA A 155 6.15 0.96 -7.19
C ALA A 155 7.52 0.28 -7.13
N CYS A 156 8.27 0.45 -6.04
CA CYS A 156 9.57 -0.19 -5.88
C CYS A 156 9.46 -1.70 -5.67
N ASN A 157 8.51 -2.16 -4.86
CA ASN A 157 8.27 -3.60 -4.64
C ASN A 157 7.94 -4.34 -5.93
N LEU A 158 7.17 -3.72 -6.83
CA LEU A 158 6.74 -4.32 -8.10
C LEU A 158 7.63 -3.93 -9.29
N ASN A 159 8.68 -3.14 -9.06
CA ASN A 159 9.54 -2.53 -10.09
C ASN A 159 8.78 -1.75 -11.17
N LEU A 160 7.79 -0.97 -10.76
CA LEU A 160 7.04 -0.07 -11.63
C LEU A 160 7.79 1.25 -11.80
N PHE A 161 7.64 1.88 -12.96
CA PHE A 161 8.18 3.22 -13.25
C PHE A 161 9.69 3.37 -12.99
N ASN A 162 10.45 2.29 -13.14
CA ASN A 162 11.89 2.23 -12.81
C ASN A 162 12.20 2.68 -11.36
N CYS A 163 11.27 2.45 -10.41
CA CYS A 163 11.40 2.91 -9.03
C CYS A 163 12.68 2.35 -8.36
N ARG A 164 13.05 1.09 -8.63
CA ARG A 164 14.27 0.50 -8.07
C ARG A 164 15.55 1.21 -8.53
N ASP A 165 15.63 1.61 -9.80
CA ASP A 165 16.79 2.35 -10.33
C ASP A 165 16.87 3.76 -9.74
N GLN A 166 15.73 4.44 -9.62
CA GLN A 166 15.64 5.76 -8.97
C GLN A 166 16.06 5.65 -7.49
N ALA A 167 15.57 4.63 -6.80
CA ALA A 167 15.92 4.34 -5.42
C ALA A 167 17.41 4.04 -5.24
N LEU A 168 18.01 3.22 -6.11
CA LEU A 168 19.44 2.93 -6.07
C LEU A 168 20.28 4.19 -6.29
N LYS A 169 19.90 5.03 -7.26
CA LYS A 169 20.55 6.34 -7.49
C LYS A 169 20.44 7.24 -6.25
N ALA A 170 19.27 7.33 -5.63
CA ALA A 170 19.06 8.13 -4.42
C ALA A 170 19.92 7.65 -3.25
N VAL A 171 19.99 6.33 -3.02
CA VAL A 171 20.85 5.75 -1.97
C VAL A 171 22.34 6.00 -2.25
N ARG A 172 22.79 5.86 -3.50
CA ARG A 172 24.18 6.18 -3.89
C ARG A 172 24.51 7.65 -3.65
N SER A 173 23.65 8.57 -4.06
CA SER A 173 23.84 10.01 -3.80
C SER A 173 23.94 10.29 -2.30
N TRP A 174 23.00 9.74 -1.52
CA TRP A 174 23.05 9.86 -0.06
C TRP A 174 24.36 9.35 0.56
N LEU A 175 24.83 8.16 0.15
CA LEU A 175 26.05 7.57 0.69
C LEU A 175 27.33 8.31 0.27
N SER A 176 27.35 8.90 -0.92
CA SER A 176 28.55 9.52 -1.52
C SER A 176 28.74 10.98 -1.13
N ASN A 177 27.67 11.79 -1.14
CA ASN A 177 27.75 13.24 -0.94
C ASN A 177 26.76 13.77 0.12
N GLY A 178 26.01 12.90 0.78
CA GLY A 178 25.08 13.31 1.84
C GLY A 178 23.76 13.91 1.33
N THR A 179 23.43 13.78 0.04
CA THR A 179 22.12 14.20 -0.49
C THR A 179 21.01 13.61 0.36
N LYS A 180 20.12 14.46 0.88
CA LYS A 180 19.07 14.03 1.80
C LYS A 180 17.99 13.25 1.05
N ILE A 181 17.62 12.11 1.61
CA ILE A 181 16.38 11.40 1.26
C ILE A 181 15.31 11.93 2.21
N ALA A 182 14.11 12.22 1.69
CA ALA A 182 13.00 12.67 2.53
C ALA A 182 12.68 11.63 3.61
N ILE A 183 12.47 12.09 4.85
CA ILE A 183 12.39 11.24 6.06
C ILE A 183 11.34 10.12 5.91
N ASN A 184 10.20 10.45 5.30
CA ASN A 184 9.09 9.52 5.10
C ASN A 184 9.36 8.47 4.00
N LEU A 185 10.30 8.74 3.09
CA LEU A 185 10.65 7.87 1.97
C LEU A 185 11.90 7.03 2.21
N GLU A 186 12.60 7.21 3.34
CA GLU A 186 13.85 6.50 3.64
C GLU A 186 13.67 4.98 3.54
N VAL A 187 12.66 4.42 4.21
CA VAL A 187 12.42 2.97 4.20
C VAL A 187 11.98 2.48 2.82
N PRO A 188 10.96 3.05 2.15
CA PRO A 188 10.59 2.66 0.78
C PRO A 188 11.75 2.71 -0.21
N ILE A 189 12.57 3.77 -0.15
CA ILE A 189 13.72 3.97 -1.06
C ILE A 189 14.85 2.99 -0.73
N MET A 190 15.22 2.83 0.54
CA MET A 190 16.26 1.87 0.92
C MET A 190 15.86 0.43 0.55
N CYS A 191 14.62 0.04 0.85
CA CYS A 191 14.10 -1.28 0.50
C CYS A 191 14.08 -1.50 -1.02
N GLY A 192 13.55 -0.52 -1.78
CA GLY A 192 13.50 -0.56 -3.24
C GLY A 192 14.88 -0.67 -3.89
N ALA A 193 15.86 0.08 -3.38
CA ALA A 193 17.24 0.03 -3.84
C ALA A 193 17.85 -1.36 -3.61
N MET A 194 17.65 -1.95 -2.42
CA MET A 194 18.32 -3.17 -2.00
C MET A 194 17.74 -4.46 -2.60
N GLN A 195 16.52 -4.44 -3.14
CA GLN A 195 15.87 -5.62 -3.73
C GLN A 195 16.72 -6.34 -4.78
N MET A 196 17.37 -5.59 -5.67
CA MET A 196 18.27 -6.11 -6.71
C MET A 196 19.58 -5.31 -6.78
N ALA A 197 20.02 -4.73 -5.66
CA ALA A 197 21.25 -3.97 -5.60
C ALA A 197 22.46 -4.84 -5.98
N PRO A 198 23.41 -4.29 -6.77
CA PRO A 198 24.72 -4.89 -6.92
C PRO A 198 25.41 -5.12 -5.57
N VAL A 199 26.34 -6.07 -5.55
CA VAL A 199 27.06 -6.49 -4.34
C VAL A 199 27.69 -5.32 -3.60
N ASP A 200 28.32 -4.41 -4.34
CA ASP A 200 29.05 -3.29 -3.74
C ASP A 200 28.10 -2.26 -3.12
N ASP A 201 26.95 -2.00 -3.74
CA ASP A 201 25.92 -1.11 -3.19
C ASP A 201 25.35 -1.63 -1.88
N TRP A 202 25.05 -2.94 -1.83
CA TRP A 202 24.57 -3.57 -0.60
C TRP A 202 25.63 -3.50 0.50
N LYS A 203 26.90 -3.78 0.17
CA LYS A 203 28.02 -3.68 1.13
C LYS A 203 28.23 -2.26 1.64
N MET A 204 28.08 -1.24 0.79
CA MET A 204 28.19 0.16 1.20
C MET A 204 27.10 0.53 2.21
N LEU A 205 25.84 0.12 1.95
CA LEU A 205 24.74 0.35 2.90
C LEU A 205 24.96 -0.42 4.21
N TYR A 206 25.45 -1.66 4.13
CA TYR A 206 25.77 -2.49 5.30
C TYR A 206 26.88 -1.86 6.16
N ALA A 207 27.96 -1.36 5.54
CA ALA A 207 29.01 -0.65 6.26
C ALA A 207 28.48 0.60 6.97
N LYS A 208 27.55 1.32 6.33
CA LYS A 208 26.88 2.48 6.95
C LYS A 208 26.04 2.06 8.15
N TYR A 209 25.32 0.94 8.06
CA TYR A 209 24.55 0.36 9.17
C TYR A 209 25.43 0.02 10.38
N GLU A 210 26.58 -0.61 10.15
CA GLU A 210 27.54 -0.96 11.22
C GLU A 210 28.17 0.29 11.87
N SER A 211 28.34 1.37 11.11
CA SER A 211 28.99 2.60 11.62
C SER A 211 28.13 3.46 12.54
N ILE A 212 26.83 3.23 12.61
CA ILE A 212 25.91 4.08 13.38
C ILE A 212 25.43 3.40 14.66
N PRO A 213 25.20 4.18 15.74
CA PRO A 213 24.67 3.65 16.99
C PRO A 213 23.24 3.14 16.83
N ASP A 214 22.81 2.32 17.78
CA ASP A 214 21.44 1.79 17.82
C ASP A 214 20.41 2.93 17.94
N GLY A 215 19.31 2.80 17.21
CA GLY A 215 18.26 3.82 17.16
C GLY A 215 17.43 3.72 15.87
N GLU A 216 16.50 4.66 15.70
CA GLU A 216 15.56 4.68 14.58
C GLU A 216 16.27 4.61 13.22
N ARG A 217 17.35 5.38 13.05
CA ARG A 217 18.11 5.40 11.80
C ARG A 217 18.71 4.03 11.46
N LYS A 218 19.22 3.31 12.47
CA LYS A 218 19.80 1.98 12.31
C LYS A 218 18.73 0.95 11.95
N TRP A 219 17.56 1.05 12.55
CA TRP A 219 16.39 0.24 12.18
C TRP A 219 15.98 0.46 10.72
N LYS A 220 15.93 1.71 10.24
CA LYS A 220 15.58 1.99 8.82
C LYS A 220 16.57 1.36 7.83
N LEU A 221 17.87 1.46 8.11
CA LEU A 221 18.91 0.83 7.28
C LEU A 221 18.78 -0.70 7.31
N LEU A 222 18.51 -1.27 8.48
CA LEU A 222 18.28 -2.70 8.64
C LEU A 222 17.08 -3.16 7.79
N THR A 223 15.94 -2.48 7.90
CA THR A 223 14.74 -2.76 7.09
C THR A 223 15.05 -2.72 5.59
N GLY A 224 15.83 -1.73 5.13
CA GLY A 224 16.28 -1.65 3.74
C GLY A 224 17.13 -2.84 3.31
N LEU A 225 18.17 -3.18 4.10
CA LEU A 225 19.08 -4.30 3.83
C LEU A 225 18.36 -5.65 3.75
N GLY A 226 17.31 -5.83 4.56
CA GLY A 226 16.48 -7.03 4.60
C GLY A 226 15.63 -7.25 3.34
N CYS A 227 15.42 -6.23 2.51
CA CYS A 227 14.64 -6.36 1.28
C CYS A 227 15.39 -7.04 0.12
N THR A 228 16.65 -7.42 0.30
CA THR A 228 17.46 -8.00 -0.78
C THR A 228 16.95 -9.36 -1.27
N SER A 229 16.98 -9.58 -2.59
CA SER A 229 16.65 -10.89 -3.18
C SER A 229 17.85 -11.84 -3.23
N HIS A 230 19.06 -11.36 -2.88
CA HIS A 230 20.26 -12.18 -2.88
C HIS A 230 20.31 -13.05 -1.62
N LYS A 231 20.14 -14.37 -1.78
CA LYS A 231 20.16 -15.35 -0.68
C LYS A 231 21.36 -15.20 0.25
N MET A 232 22.57 -14.98 -0.30
CA MET A 232 23.79 -14.79 0.49
C MET A 232 23.71 -13.56 1.42
N PHE A 233 23.12 -12.46 0.96
CA PHE A 233 22.94 -11.25 1.77
C PHE A 233 21.85 -11.43 2.81
N LEU A 234 20.77 -12.13 2.48
CA LEU A 234 19.75 -12.52 3.45
C LEU A 234 20.34 -13.40 4.57
N GLU A 235 21.18 -14.39 4.22
CA GLU A 235 21.84 -15.24 5.22
C GLU A 235 22.77 -14.43 6.13
N LYS A 236 23.54 -13.50 5.57
CA LYS A 236 24.39 -12.58 6.35
C LYS A 236 23.56 -11.66 7.24
N TYR A 237 22.46 -11.12 6.72
CA TYR A 237 21.51 -10.27 7.44
C TYR A 237 20.85 -11.02 8.61
N LEU A 238 20.49 -12.29 8.43
CA LEU A 238 19.85 -13.12 9.45
C LEU A 238 20.83 -13.76 10.44
N ALA A 239 22.12 -13.85 10.12
CA ALA A 239 23.09 -14.54 10.97
C ALA A 239 23.14 -14.01 12.42
N PRO A 240 23.11 -12.69 12.69
CA PRO A 240 23.06 -12.18 14.06
C PRO A 240 21.80 -12.60 14.83
N LEU A 241 20.66 -12.69 14.16
CA LEU A 241 19.37 -13.07 14.77
C LEU A 241 19.34 -14.55 15.21
N LYS A 242 20.18 -15.40 14.60
CA LYS A 242 20.29 -16.81 14.99
C LYS A 242 21.08 -17.02 16.30
N VAL A 243 21.84 -16.01 16.74
CA VAL A 243 22.76 -16.12 17.88
C VAL A 243 22.20 -15.44 19.13
N THR A 244 21.26 -14.49 18.99
CA THR A 244 20.53 -13.92 20.11
C THR A 244 19.39 -14.85 20.54
N PRO A 245 19.37 -15.36 21.79
CA PRO A 245 18.14 -15.91 22.33
C PRO A 245 17.08 -14.81 22.23
N ILE A 246 15.87 -15.17 21.80
CA ILE A 246 14.71 -14.30 21.95
C ILE A 246 14.63 -14.03 23.45
N ILE A 247 15.04 -12.83 23.87
CA ILE A 247 14.74 -12.34 25.22
C ILE A 247 13.22 -12.20 25.22
N SER A 248 12.55 -13.22 25.74
CA SER A 248 11.13 -13.18 26.05
C SER A 248 10.94 -12.10 27.10
N PHE A 249 10.49 -10.92 26.68
CA PHE A 249 9.83 -10.00 27.59
C PHE A 249 8.38 -10.47 27.74
N TRP A 250 8.17 -11.32 28.74
CA TRP A 250 6.89 -11.45 29.45
C TRP A 250 7.11 -10.97 30.87
#